data_AF-A0A3C1BRE6-F1
#
_entry.id   AF-A0A3C1BRE6-F1
#
_cell.length_a   1.000
_cell.length_b   1.000
_cell.length_c   1.000
_cell.angle_alpha   90.00
_cell.angle_beta   90.00
_cell.angle_gamma   90.00
#
_symmetry.space_group_name_H-M   'P 1'
#
loop_
_entity.id
_entity.type
_entity.pdbx_description
1 polymer ?
#
loop_
_entity_poly.entity_id
_entity_poly.type
_entity_poly.pdbx_seq_one_letter_code
_entity_poly.pdbx_strand_id
1 'polypeptide(L)'
;MDAWDREFIKAEALLGTNKETEKYAMKEKLALMLMGRDHRILLMVSRHFTLADLLEIKNRMIGTGFIGGKAVGFLLARKILDNKRGKPFDNYIEPHDSFYIGSDVFHSFIVHNGWWDHFMEQKTP
;
A
#
# COMPACT_ATOMS: atom_id res chain seq x y z
N MET A 1 3.33 -5.24 19.74
CA MET A 1 2.72 -4.41 18.68
C MET A 1 3.53 -3.16 18.51
N ASP A 2 4.22 -3.08 17.38
CA ASP A 2 4.92 -1.87 16.99
C ASP A 2 3.92 -0.74 16.64
N ALA A 3 4.42 0.42 16.25
CA ALA A 3 3.57 1.54 15.87
C ALA A 3 2.77 1.26 14.58
N TRP A 4 3.29 0.42 13.70
CA TRP A 4 2.67 0.06 12.43
C TRP A 4 1.41 -0.77 12.66
N ASP A 5 1.52 -1.87 13.40
CA ASP A 5 0.42 -2.76 13.76
C ASP A 5 -0.75 -2.02 14.38
N ARG A 6 -0.45 -1.07 15.29
CA ARG A 6 -1.48 -0.29 15.99
C ARG A 6 -2.32 0.56 15.02
N GLU A 7 -1.73 1.08 13.96
CA GLU A 7 -2.47 1.88 12.99
C GLU A 7 -3.40 1.01 12.13
N PHE A 8 -2.96 -0.19 11.74
CA PHE A 8 -3.80 -1.12 10.99
C PHE A 8 -4.94 -1.69 11.85
N ILE A 9 -4.70 -1.98 13.13
CA ILE A 9 -5.78 -2.41 14.06
C ILE A 9 -6.82 -1.31 14.23
N LYS A 10 -6.40 -0.04 14.37
CA LYS A 10 -7.33 1.09 14.42
C LYS A 10 -8.15 1.20 13.13
N ALA A 11 -7.50 1.00 11.98
CA ALA A 11 -8.16 1.03 10.68
C ALA A 11 -9.21 -0.08 10.52
N GLU A 12 -8.89 -1.31 10.94
CA GLU A 12 -9.83 -2.43 10.97
C GLU A 12 -11.03 -2.12 11.87
N ALA A 13 -10.79 -1.59 13.07
CA ALA A 13 -11.86 -1.18 13.98
C ALA A 13 -12.77 -0.07 13.39
N LEU A 14 -12.21 0.85 12.59
CA LEU A 14 -12.96 1.92 11.95
C LEU A 14 -13.91 1.43 10.85
N LEU A 15 -13.62 0.31 10.17
CA LEU A 15 -14.45 -0.19 9.07
C LEU A 15 -15.91 -0.43 9.49
N GLY A 16 -16.13 -0.96 10.71
CA GLY A 16 -17.46 -1.27 11.24
C GLY A 16 -18.24 -0.07 11.79
N THR A 17 -17.69 1.14 11.72
CA THR A 17 -18.30 2.36 12.28
C THR A 17 -18.92 3.23 11.18
N ASN A 18 -19.76 4.22 11.55
CA ASN A 18 -20.28 5.23 10.60
C ASN A 18 -19.44 6.54 10.62
N LYS A 19 -18.18 6.47 11.04
CA LYS A 19 -17.31 7.64 11.23
C LYS A 19 -16.56 7.98 9.94
N GLU A 20 -17.27 8.47 8.93
CA GLU A 20 -16.71 8.67 7.58
C GLU A 20 -15.51 9.62 7.54
N THR A 21 -15.51 10.70 8.32
CA THR A 21 -14.35 11.61 8.42
C THR A 21 -13.11 10.89 8.97
N GLU A 22 -13.27 10.05 9.99
CA GLU A 22 -12.17 9.29 10.58
C GLU A 22 -11.66 8.20 9.62
N LYS A 23 -12.57 7.53 8.89
CA LYS A 23 -12.20 6.58 7.84
C LYS A 23 -11.42 7.24 6.72
N TYR A 24 -11.84 8.43 6.28
CA TYR A 24 -11.14 9.19 5.25
C TYR A 24 -9.72 9.56 5.70
N ALA A 25 -9.58 10.12 6.91
CA ALA A 25 -8.26 10.46 7.47
C ALA A 25 -7.37 9.22 7.63
N MET A 26 -7.93 8.10 8.08
CA MET A 26 -7.20 6.84 8.19
C MET A 26 -6.76 6.31 6.82
N LYS A 27 -7.63 6.38 5.80
CA LYS A 27 -7.29 5.99 4.43
C LYS A 27 -6.09 6.79 3.90
N GLU A 28 -6.10 8.12 4.05
CA GLU A 28 -4.98 8.96 3.63
C GLU A 28 -3.68 8.60 4.37
N LYS A 29 -3.78 8.32 5.67
CA LYS A 29 -2.65 7.88 6.49
C LYS A 29 -2.08 6.54 6.03
N LEU A 30 -2.93 5.54 5.80
CA LEU A 30 -2.48 4.23 5.34
C LEU A 30 -1.91 4.28 3.91
N ALA A 31 -2.46 5.12 3.03
CA ALA A 31 -1.89 5.34 1.70
C ALA A 31 -0.45 5.87 1.78
N LEU A 32 -0.20 6.84 2.66
CA LEU A 32 1.16 7.34 2.93
C LEU A 32 2.09 6.26 3.48
N MET A 33 1.58 5.39 4.35
CA MET A 33 2.37 4.31 4.95
C MET A 33 2.72 3.20 3.96
N LEU A 34 1.80 2.83 3.05
CA LEU A 34 1.97 1.70 2.13
C LEU A 34 2.51 2.08 0.76
N MET A 35 2.15 3.25 0.24
CA MET A 35 2.33 3.58 -1.18
C MET A 35 3.38 4.67 -1.45
N GLY A 36 3.96 5.23 -0.39
CA GLY A 36 5.01 6.24 -0.50
C GLY A 36 4.51 7.68 -0.42
N ARG A 37 5.31 8.60 -0.95
CA ARG A 37 5.14 10.06 -0.75
C ARG A 37 4.91 10.85 -2.05
N ASP A 38 4.82 10.19 -3.21
CA ASP A 38 4.55 10.90 -4.46
C ASP A 38 3.12 11.46 -4.43
N HIS A 39 3.01 12.79 -4.43
CA HIS A 39 1.74 13.49 -4.29
C HIS A 39 0.76 13.16 -5.44
N ARG A 40 1.25 12.99 -6.67
CA ARG A 40 0.39 12.69 -7.84
C ARG A 40 -0.20 11.30 -7.72
N ILE A 41 0.61 10.33 -7.29
CA ILE A 41 0.15 8.96 -7.02
C ILE A 41 -0.86 8.96 -5.87
N LEU A 42 -0.56 9.60 -4.75
CA LEU A 42 -1.45 9.65 -3.58
C LEU A 42 -2.80 10.30 -3.89
N LEU A 43 -2.82 11.35 -4.73
CA LEU A 43 -4.07 11.96 -5.18
C LEU A 43 -4.95 10.97 -5.95
N MET A 44 -4.36 10.14 -6.80
CA MET A 44 -5.10 9.11 -7.53
C MET A 44 -5.55 7.96 -6.61
N VAL A 45 -4.69 7.55 -5.68
CA VAL A 45 -5.03 6.54 -4.67
C VAL A 45 -6.22 7.02 -3.84
N SER A 46 -6.19 8.26 -3.36
CA SER A 46 -7.28 8.86 -2.59
C SER A 46 -8.62 8.81 -3.33
N ARG A 47 -8.60 9.00 -4.66
CA ARG A 47 -9.80 9.00 -5.51
C ARG A 47 -10.37 7.60 -5.78
N HIS A 48 -9.52 6.58 -5.85
CA HIS A 48 -9.90 5.25 -6.36
C HIS A 48 -9.90 4.13 -5.31
N PHE A 49 -9.18 4.29 -4.21
CA PHE A 49 -9.10 3.30 -3.14
C PHE A 49 -10.05 3.65 -1.99
N THR A 50 -10.56 2.60 -1.37
CA THR A 50 -11.26 2.65 -0.09
C THR A 50 -10.32 2.26 1.06
N LEU A 51 -10.76 2.48 2.30
CA LEU A 51 -10.02 2.00 3.47
C LEU A 51 -9.86 0.47 3.46
N ALA A 52 -10.89 -0.26 3.01
CA ALA A 52 -10.88 -1.71 2.93
C ALA A 52 -9.83 -2.22 1.93
N ASP A 53 -9.68 -1.56 0.78
CA ASP A 53 -8.66 -1.92 -0.21
C ASP A 53 -7.23 -1.83 0.37
N LEU A 54 -6.95 -0.79 1.16
CA LEU A 54 -5.63 -0.62 1.79
C LEU A 54 -5.35 -1.68 2.87
N LEU A 55 -6.39 -2.08 3.61
CA LEU A 55 -6.29 -3.17 4.58
C LEU A 55 -6.07 -4.52 3.89
N GLU A 56 -6.70 -4.77 2.74
CA GLU A 56 -6.46 -5.97 1.95
C GLU A 56 -5.02 -6.03 1.45
N ILE A 57 -4.47 -4.91 0.97
CA ILE A 57 -3.06 -4.83 0.57
C ILE A 57 -2.14 -5.21 1.74
N LYS A 58 -2.39 -4.66 2.94
CA LYS A 58 -1.62 -5.02 4.13
C LYS A 58 -1.76 -6.50 4.48
N ASN A 59 -2.94 -7.10 4.33
CA ASN A 59 -3.14 -8.53 4.64
C ASN A 59 -2.37 -9.46 3.70
N ARG A 60 -2.02 -8.97 2.51
CA ARG A 60 -1.16 -9.67 1.52
C ARG A 60 0.30 -9.18 1.54
N MET A 61 0.67 -8.35 2.52
CA MET A 61 2.02 -7.78 2.63
C MET A 61 2.86 -8.55 3.65
N ILE A 62 4.12 -8.81 3.30
CA ILE A 62 5.14 -9.38 4.17
C ILE A 62 6.02 -8.23 4.68
N GLY A 63 6.11 -8.08 6.01
CA GLY A 63 6.89 -7.03 6.67
C GLY A 63 6.21 -5.66 6.66
N THR A 64 7.02 -4.59 6.75
CA THR A 64 6.56 -3.19 6.85
C THR A 64 7.18 -2.28 5.80
N GLY A 65 6.66 -1.06 5.69
CA GLY A 65 7.15 -0.04 4.76
C GLY A 65 6.36 0.00 3.45
N PHE A 66 6.98 0.54 2.40
CA PHE A 66 6.31 0.75 1.12
C PHE A 66 6.31 -0.53 0.26
N ILE A 67 5.22 -0.77 -0.47
CA ILE A 67 5.13 -1.86 -1.47
C ILE A 67 5.85 -1.54 -2.79
N GLY A 68 6.30 -0.30 -2.96
CA GLY A 68 7.06 0.18 -4.13
C GLY A 68 6.19 0.67 -5.30
N GLY A 69 6.74 1.61 -6.08
CA GLY A 69 5.99 2.35 -7.11
C GLY A 69 5.41 1.50 -8.25
N LYS A 70 6.06 0.38 -8.61
CA LYS A 70 5.55 -0.55 -9.63
C LYS A 70 4.28 -1.26 -9.16
N ALA A 71 4.29 -1.76 -7.93
CA ALA A 71 3.12 -2.40 -7.32
C ALA A 71 1.98 -1.40 -7.16
N VAL A 72 2.26 -0.19 -6.64
CA VAL A 72 1.26 0.87 -6.52
C VAL A 72 0.65 1.23 -7.88
N GLY A 73 1.48 1.42 -8.92
CA GLY A 73 0.99 1.74 -10.26
C GLY A 73 0.10 0.64 -10.85
N PHE A 74 0.49 -0.62 -10.67
CA PHE A 74 -0.31 -1.76 -11.11
C PHE A 74 -1.67 -1.83 -10.40
N LEU A 75 -1.70 -1.72 -9.07
CA LEU A 75 -2.95 -1.75 -8.30
C LEU A 75 -3.85 -0.56 -8.61
N LEU A 76 -3.27 0.62 -8.77
CA LEU A 76 -4.02 1.80 -9.15
C LEU A 76 -4.65 1.66 -10.52
N ALA A 77 -3.92 1.16 -11.51
CA ALA A 77 -4.45 0.90 -12.85
C ALA A 77 -5.65 -0.06 -12.77
N ARG A 78 -5.54 -1.15 -12.00
CA ARG A 78 -6.65 -2.09 -11.78
C ARG A 78 -7.85 -1.43 -11.12
N LYS A 79 -7.66 -0.69 -10.01
CA LYS A 79 -8.76 0.01 -9.33
C LYS A 79 -9.45 1.04 -10.22
N ILE A 80 -8.73 1.70 -11.13
CA ILE A 80 -9.34 2.60 -12.11
C ILE A 80 -10.27 1.84 -13.06
N LEU A 81 -9.87 0.65 -13.51
CA LEU A 81 -10.70 -0.21 -14.37
C LEU A 81 -11.91 -0.77 -13.61
N ASP A 82 -11.71 -1.27 -12.39
CA ASP A 82 -12.76 -1.84 -11.54
C ASP A 82 -13.86 -0.81 -11.19
N ASN A 83 -13.48 0.46 -11.05
CA ASN A 83 -14.40 1.55 -10.76
C ASN A 83 -15.19 2.03 -12.00
N LYS A 84 -14.90 1.52 -13.21
CA LYS A 84 -15.68 1.89 -14.41
C LYS A 84 -17.06 1.23 -14.40
N ARG A 85 -18.10 2.02 -14.69
CA ARG A 85 -19.48 1.52 -14.82
C ARG A 85 -19.56 0.43 -15.88
N GLY A 86 -20.31 -0.63 -15.59
CA GLY A 86 -20.52 -1.77 -16.50
C GLY A 86 -19.37 -2.76 -16.57
N LYS A 87 -18.26 -2.52 -15.83
CA LYS A 87 -17.12 -3.43 -15.69
C LYS A 87 -16.70 -4.15 -17.00
N PRO A 88 -16.39 -3.40 -18.06
CA PRO A 88 -16.20 -3.96 -19.40
C PRO A 88 -15.00 -4.91 -19.52
N PHE A 89 -14.14 -4.97 -18.49
CA PHE A 89 -12.90 -5.76 -18.50
C PHE A 89 -12.96 -7.02 -17.62
N ASP A 90 -14.06 -7.31 -16.94
CA ASP A 90 -14.16 -8.44 -16.00
C ASP A 90 -13.83 -9.80 -16.66
N ASN A 91 -14.17 -9.97 -17.94
CA ASN A 91 -13.89 -11.21 -18.69
C ASN A 91 -12.46 -11.31 -19.22
N TYR A 92 -11.67 -10.24 -19.14
CA TYR A 92 -10.31 -10.17 -19.69
C TYR A 92 -9.24 -10.07 -18.60
N ILE A 93 -9.64 -9.81 -17.36
CA ILE A 93 -8.74 -9.58 -16.24
C ILE A 93 -8.77 -10.80 -15.33
N GLU A 94 -7.61 -11.41 -15.12
CA GLU A 94 -7.48 -12.46 -14.10
C GLU A 94 -7.67 -11.89 -12.68
N PRO A 95 -8.23 -12.70 -11.76
CA PRO A 95 -8.29 -12.36 -10.34
C PRO A 95 -6.90 -12.00 -9.82
N HIS A 96 -6.86 -10.96 -8.99
CA HIS A 96 -5.60 -10.52 -8.41
C HIS A 96 -5.22 -11.39 -7.22
N ASP A 97 -4.10 -12.13 -7.34
CA ASP A 97 -3.54 -12.94 -6.25
C ASP A 97 -2.06 -12.66 -5.97
N SER A 98 -1.68 -11.37 -5.95
CA SER A 98 -0.30 -10.98 -5.64
C SER A 98 -0.08 -10.77 -4.14
N PHE A 99 1.15 -11.05 -3.71
CA PHE A 99 1.69 -10.66 -2.41
C PHE A 99 2.73 -9.54 -2.58
N TYR A 100 2.95 -8.77 -1.52
CA TYR A 100 3.88 -7.64 -1.54
C TYR A 100 4.95 -7.80 -0.47
N ILE A 101 6.16 -7.36 -0.77
CA ILE A 101 7.25 -7.30 0.22
C ILE A 101 7.42 -5.83 0.59
N GLY A 102 7.25 -5.52 1.87
CA GLY A 102 7.47 -4.18 2.39
C GLY A 102 8.94 -3.78 2.29
N SER A 103 9.22 -2.52 1.99
CA SER A 103 10.57 -2.00 1.79
C SER A 103 11.51 -2.24 2.98
N ASP A 104 10.99 -2.33 4.20
CA ASP A 104 11.80 -2.53 5.40
C ASP A 104 12.37 -3.96 5.49
N VAL A 105 11.73 -4.93 4.84
CA VAL A 105 12.28 -6.29 4.68
C VAL A 105 13.57 -6.24 3.86
N PHE A 106 13.58 -5.43 2.80
CA PHE A 106 14.77 -5.26 1.96
C PHE A 106 15.90 -4.56 2.72
N HIS A 107 15.58 -3.52 3.50
CA HIS A 107 16.57 -2.88 4.39
C HIS A 107 17.13 -3.86 5.43
N SER A 108 16.25 -4.65 6.06
CA SER A 108 16.64 -5.66 7.04
C SER A 108 17.56 -6.72 6.44
N PHE A 109 17.27 -7.15 5.21
CA PHE A 109 18.10 -8.09 4.45
C PHE A 109 19.49 -7.52 4.17
N ILE A 110 19.59 -6.27 3.70
CA ILE A 110 20.88 -5.60 3.45
C ILE A 110 21.71 -5.54 4.74
N VAL A 111 21.11 -5.09 5.84
CA VAL A 111 21.80 -4.94 7.12
C VAL A 111 22.26 -6.29 7.68
N HIS A 112 21.40 -7.31 7.65
CA HIS A 112 21.75 -8.64 8.15
C HIS A 112 22.91 -9.29 7.38
N ASN A 113 23.10 -8.94 6.10
CA ASN A 113 24.19 -9.48 5.28
C ASN A 113 25.45 -8.58 5.29
N GLY A 114 25.50 -7.55 6.13
CA GLY A 114 26.66 -6.67 6.25
C GLY A 114 26.91 -5.78 5.02
N TRP A 115 25.89 -5.54 4.20
CA TRP A 115 26.01 -4.78 2.94
C TRP A 115 25.59 -3.32 3.05
N TRP A 116 25.49 -2.81 4.28
CA TRP A 116 25.02 -1.44 4.50
C TRP A 116 25.92 -0.40 3.80
N ASP A 117 27.23 -0.56 3.90
CA ASP A 117 28.18 0.40 3.33
C ASP A 117 28.06 0.47 1.80
N HIS A 118 28.04 -0.68 1.12
CA HIS A 118 27.84 -0.75 -0.34
C HIS A 118 26.50 -0.18 -0.80
N PHE A 119 25.44 -0.38 -0.01
CA PHE A 119 24.14 0.20 -0.32
C PHE A 119 24.14 1.73 -0.21
N MET A 120 24.87 2.28 0.76
CA MET A 120 25.03 3.73 0.92
C MET A 120 25.91 4.33 -0.18
N GLU A 121 26.97 3.64 -0.60
CA GLU A 121 27.78 4.01 -1.78
C GLU A 121 26.91 4.13 -3.03
N GLN A 122 26.04 3.14 -3.31
CA GLN A 122 25.14 3.17 -4.47
C GLN A 122 24.14 4.33 -4.44
N LYS A 123 23.69 4.74 -3.25
CA LYS A 123 22.73 5.83 -3.09
C LYS A 123 23.36 7.22 -3.12
N THR A 124 24.68 7.30 -3.06
CA THR A 124 25.42 8.55 -3.20
C THR A 124 25.69 8.77 -4.70
N PRO A 125 25.19 9.87 -5.30
CA PRO A 125 25.39 10.16 -6.72
C PRO A 125 26.85 10.25 -7.15
#